data_AF-A0AAD7RHA2-F1
#
_entry.id   AF-A0AAD7RHA2-F1
#
_cell.length_a   1.000
_cell.length_b   1.000
_cell.length_c   1.000
_cell.angle_alpha   90.00
_cell.angle_beta   90.00
_cell.angle_gamma   90.00
#
_symmetry.space_group_name_H-M   'P 1'
#
loop_
_entity.id
_entity.type
_entity.pdbx_description
1 polymer ?
#
loop_
_entity_poly.entity_id
_entity_poly.type
_entity_poly.pdbx_seq_one_letter_code
_entity_poly.pdbx_strand_id
1 'polypeptide(L)'
;MQAYRYMLSPNRKKKPRAKMAFAGVLKAADITAALDECKGAGSFNHKKFFAKVGLAGKTPAEIKKAFEIIDQDKSGFVEEDELKLFLQNFSASARALSDAETKAFLTAGDTDGDGKIGIDEFAAMVKA
;
A
#
# COMPACT_ATOMS: atom_id res chain seq x y z
N MET A 1 -6.99 -55.54 -9.53
CA MET A 1 -5.94 -54.61 -9.97
C MET A 1 -6.58 -53.31 -10.44
N GLN A 2 -6.53 -52.25 -9.63
CA GLN A 2 -6.63 -50.87 -10.12
C GLN A 2 -6.08 -49.96 -9.02
N ALA A 3 -4.81 -49.63 -9.18
CA ALA A 3 -4.10 -48.68 -8.37
C ALA A 3 -3.97 -47.36 -9.15
N TYR A 4 -3.89 -46.27 -8.39
CA TYR A 4 -3.42 -44.94 -8.78
C TYR A 4 -4.38 -44.02 -9.55
N ARG A 5 -5.07 -43.17 -8.78
CA ARG A 5 -5.24 -41.76 -9.16
C ARG A 5 -5.05 -40.86 -7.94
N TYR A 6 -3.79 -40.71 -7.55
CA TYR A 6 -3.34 -39.58 -6.73
C TYR A 6 -3.11 -38.37 -7.65
N MET A 7 -3.54 -37.19 -7.17
CA MET A 7 -2.86 -35.88 -7.19
C MET A 7 -3.94 -34.80 -7.06
N LEU A 8 -4.31 -34.48 -5.82
CA LEU A 8 -3.77 -33.33 -5.07
C LEU A 8 -4.04 -32.01 -5.80
N SER A 9 -5.04 -31.31 -5.29
CA SER A 9 -5.39 -29.92 -5.58
C SER A 9 -4.15 -29.03 -5.64
N PRO A 10 -4.12 -28.01 -6.53
CA PRO A 10 -2.96 -27.16 -6.71
C PRO A 10 -2.63 -26.40 -5.43
N ASN A 11 -1.59 -26.90 -4.78
CA ASN A 11 -0.58 -26.21 -3.99
C ASN A 11 -0.80 -24.68 -3.90
N ARG A 12 -1.61 -24.24 -2.93
CA ARG A 12 -1.51 -22.88 -2.40
C ARG A 12 -0.18 -22.81 -1.67
N LYS A 13 0.89 -22.54 -2.42
CA LYS A 13 2.21 -22.21 -1.87
C LYS A 13 1.97 -21.20 -0.76
N LYS A 14 2.15 -21.61 0.49
CA LYS A 14 2.16 -20.69 1.63
C LYS A 14 3.36 -19.78 1.39
N LYS A 15 3.13 -18.66 0.69
CA LYS A 15 4.12 -17.61 0.52
C LYS A 15 4.64 -17.28 1.93
N PRO A 16 5.96 -17.13 2.10
CA PRO A 16 6.52 -16.72 3.39
C PRO A 16 5.75 -15.49 3.85
N ARG A 17 5.25 -15.54 5.10
CA ARG A 17 4.51 -14.42 5.71
C ARG A 17 5.49 -13.26 5.83
N ALA A 18 5.59 -12.45 4.78
CA ALA A 18 6.07 -11.09 4.89
C ALA A 18 5.21 -10.44 5.97
N LYS A 19 5.86 -9.89 7.01
CA LYS A 19 5.18 -9.10 8.02
C LYS A 19 4.63 -7.86 7.30
N MET A 20 3.39 -7.92 6.85
CA MET A 20 2.74 -6.75 6.25
C MET A 20 2.53 -5.75 7.38
N ALA A 21 2.97 -4.50 7.21
CA ALA A 21 2.84 -3.50 8.26
C ALA A 21 1.35 -3.24 8.62
N PHE A 22 0.46 -3.53 7.67
CA PHE A 22 -1.00 -3.44 7.80
C PHE A 22 -1.71 -4.72 8.25
N ALA A 23 -0.96 -5.74 8.69
CA ALA A 23 -1.55 -7.02 9.11
C ALA A 23 -2.54 -6.83 10.27
N GLY A 24 -3.82 -7.11 10.02
CA GLY A 24 -4.92 -6.96 10.99
C GLY A 24 -5.72 -5.67 10.84
N VAL A 25 -5.21 -4.67 10.12
CA VAL A 25 -5.96 -3.43 9.79
C VAL A 25 -6.68 -3.58 8.46
N LEU A 26 -6.00 -4.17 7.47
CA LEU A 26 -6.49 -4.37 6.10
C LEU A 26 -6.51 -5.86 5.74
N LYS A 27 -7.38 -6.25 4.79
CA LYS A 27 -7.44 -7.63 4.32
C LYS A 27 -6.27 -7.90 3.38
N ALA A 28 -5.55 -8.99 3.62
CA ALA A 28 -4.40 -9.38 2.78
C ALA A 28 -4.78 -9.59 1.31
N ALA A 29 -6.02 -10.02 1.04
CA ALA A 29 -6.56 -10.17 -0.32
C ALA A 29 -6.67 -8.83 -1.04
N ASP A 30 -7.19 -7.80 -0.35
CA ASP A 30 -7.39 -6.45 -0.88
C ASP A 30 -6.05 -5.77 -1.15
N ILE A 31 -5.07 -5.92 -0.24
CA ILE A 31 -3.69 -5.49 -0.44
C ILE A 31 -3.09 -6.14 -1.70
N THR A 32 -3.22 -7.46 -1.82
CA THR A 32 -2.65 -8.19 -2.97
C THR A 32 -3.29 -7.73 -4.28
N ALA A 33 -4.62 -7.54 -4.31
CA ALA A 33 -5.33 -7.07 -5.49
C ALA A 33 -4.91 -5.65 -5.90
N ALA A 34 -4.77 -4.73 -4.93
CA ALA A 34 -4.32 -3.36 -5.22
C ALA A 34 -2.88 -3.33 -5.75
N LEU A 35 -1.97 -4.13 -5.17
CA LEU A 35 -0.60 -4.26 -5.66
C LEU A 35 -0.52 -4.89 -7.05
N ASP A 36 -1.38 -5.87 -7.33
CA ASP A 36 -1.46 -6.51 -8.64
C ASP A 36 -1.92 -5.53 -9.73
N GLU A 37 -2.84 -4.60 -9.41
CA GLU A 37 -3.30 -3.54 -10.31
C GLU A 37 -2.21 -2.48 -10.58
N CYS A 38 -1.32 -2.21 -9.62
CA CYS A 38 -0.25 -1.21 -9.76
C CYS A 38 1.10 -1.78 -10.24
N LYS A 39 1.15 -3.00 -10.77
CA LYS A 39 2.40 -3.62 -11.27
C LYS A 39 3.03 -2.90 -12.45
N GLY A 40 2.23 -2.23 -13.28
CA GLY A 40 2.73 -1.42 -14.39
C GLY A 40 3.46 -0.17 -13.87
N ALA A 41 4.66 0.09 -14.38
CA ALA A 41 5.35 1.36 -14.13
C ALA A 41 4.55 2.52 -14.76
N GLY A 42 4.32 3.59 -13.99
CA GLY A 42 3.49 4.72 -14.41
C GLY A 42 1.98 4.49 -14.23
N SER A 43 1.57 3.36 -13.65
CA SER A 43 0.16 3.01 -13.44
C SER A 43 -0.30 3.16 -11.99
N PHE A 44 0.55 3.68 -11.09
CA PHE A 44 0.15 3.93 -9.72
C PHE A 44 -0.87 5.08 -9.62
N ASN A 45 -1.97 4.85 -8.91
CA ASN A 45 -2.98 5.85 -8.62
C ASN A 45 -3.40 5.74 -7.15
N HIS A 46 -3.04 6.74 -6.35
CA HIS A 46 -3.26 6.74 -4.90
C HIS A 46 -4.74 6.56 -4.53
N LYS A 47 -5.67 7.25 -5.22
CA LYS A 47 -7.12 7.14 -4.94
C LYS A 47 -7.64 5.72 -5.14
N LYS A 48 -7.35 5.14 -6.31
CA LYS A 48 -7.75 3.76 -6.61
C LYS A 48 -7.11 2.78 -5.64
N PHE A 49 -5.83 2.98 -5.32
CA PHE A 49 -5.12 2.12 -4.37
C PHE A 49 -5.78 2.16 -2.98
N PHE A 50 -6.02 3.35 -2.42
CA PHE A 50 -6.66 3.50 -1.10
C PHE A 50 -8.08 2.95 -1.06
N ALA A 51 -8.85 3.13 -2.13
CA ALA A 51 -10.18 2.51 -2.26
C ALA A 51 -10.08 0.98 -2.30
N LYS A 52 -9.13 0.44 -3.07
CA LYS A 52 -8.97 -1.01 -3.28
C LYS A 52 -8.46 -1.73 -2.04
N VAL A 53 -7.45 -1.18 -1.36
CA VAL A 53 -6.93 -1.75 -0.09
C VAL A 53 -7.92 -1.56 1.06
N GLY A 54 -8.95 -0.73 0.87
CA GLY A 54 -10.00 -0.47 1.85
C GLY A 54 -9.67 0.59 2.89
N LEU A 55 -8.60 1.38 2.68
CA LEU A 55 -8.22 2.46 3.60
C LEU A 55 -9.20 3.64 3.54
N ALA A 56 -9.79 3.91 2.38
CA ALA A 56 -10.80 4.97 2.21
C ALA A 56 -12.01 4.80 3.14
N GLY A 57 -12.39 3.55 3.45
CA GLY A 57 -13.51 3.22 4.34
C GLY A 57 -13.17 3.23 5.83
N LYS A 58 -11.91 3.53 6.21
CA LYS A 58 -11.42 3.40 7.58
C LYS A 58 -11.68 4.64 8.43
N THR A 59 -11.63 4.47 9.75
CA THR A 59 -11.76 5.59 10.70
C THR A 59 -10.53 6.50 10.65
N PRO A 60 -10.64 7.78 11.04
CA PRO A 60 -9.48 8.68 11.13
C PRO A 60 -8.34 8.11 11.98
N ALA A 61 -8.67 7.40 13.06
CA ALA A 61 -7.66 6.74 13.91
C ALA A 61 -6.90 5.61 13.18
N GLU A 62 -7.58 4.83 12.34
CA GLU A 62 -6.93 3.80 11.52
C GLU A 62 -6.10 4.40 10.38
N ILE A 63 -6.56 5.51 9.79
CA ILE A 63 -5.80 6.28 8.79
C ILE A 63 -4.54 6.87 9.42
N LYS A 64 -4.64 7.40 10.63
CA LYS A 64 -3.46 7.87 11.39
C LYS A 64 -2.47 6.75 11.67
N LYS A 65 -2.93 5.56 12.06
CA LYS A 65 -2.05 4.40 12.19
C LYS A 65 -1.39 4.01 10.88
N ALA A 66 -2.10 4.15 9.76
CA ALA A 66 -1.54 3.90 8.43
C ALA A 66 -0.44 4.90 8.09
N PHE A 67 -0.67 6.16 8.39
CA PHE A 67 0.32 7.23 8.25
C PHE A 67 1.57 6.95 9.08
N GLU A 68 1.43 6.65 10.37
CA GLU A 68 2.53 6.31 11.29
C GLU A 68 3.32 5.04 10.90
N ILE A 69 2.74 4.20 10.02
CA ILE A 69 3.42 3.03 9.45
C ILE A 69 4.25 3.42 8.22
N ILE A 70 3.78 4.41 7.46
CA ILE A 70 4.41 4.89 6.23
C ILE A 70 5.55 5.85 6.57
N ASP A 71 5.34 6.75 7.53
CA ASP A 71 6.31 7.63 8.17
C ASP A 71 7.27 6.76 9.01
N GLN A 72 8.37 6.34 8.39
CA GLN A 72 9.34 5.39 8.95
C GLN A 72 10.24 6.08 9.98
N ASP A 73 10.59 7.34 9.74
CA ASP A 73 11.45 8.12 10.62
C ASP A 73 10.68 8.80 11.76
N LYS A 74 9.34 8.81 11.69
CA LYS A 74 8.42 9.44 12.64
C LYS A 74 8.61 10.94 12.74
N SER A 75 8.95 11.57 11.62
CA SER A 75 9.04 13.03 11.50
C SER A 75 7.67 13.70 11.66
N GLY A 76 6.58 12.96 11.48
CA GLY A 76 5.21 13.48 11.42
C GLY A 76 4.78 13.89 10.01
N PHE A 77 5.63 13.62 9.00
CA PHE A 77 5.40 13.91 7.60
C PHE A 77 5.83 12.71 6.76
N VAL A 78 5.21 12.52 5.60
CA VAL A 78 5.70 11.53 4.62
C VAL A 78 6.52 12.26 3.57
N GLU A 79 7.82 11.95 3.52
CA GLU A 79 8.78 12.57 2.60
C GLU A 79 8.89 11.79 1.28
N GLU A 80 9.50 12.40 0.25
CA GLU A 80 9.64 11.80 -1.09
C GLU A 80 10.27 10.40 -1.06
N ASP A 81 11.30 10.20 -0.24
CA ASP A 81 12.00 8.91 -0.10
C ASP A 81 11.10 7.82 0.52
N GLU A 82 10.24 8.19 1.46
CA GLU A 82 9.29 7.28 2.09
C GLU A 82 8.10 6.98 1.17
N LEU A 83 7.62 8.00 0.46
CA LEU A 83 6.63 7.89 -0.61
C LEU A 83 7.11 6.92 -1.70
N LYS A 84 8.39 6.94 -2.06
CA LYS A 84 8.97 6.01 -3.05
C LYS A 84 8.85 4.55 -2.61
N LEU A 85 8.93 4.30 -1.30
CA LEU A 85 8.81 2.98 -0.68
C LEU A 85 7.38 2.67 -0.22
N PHE A 86 6.40 3.53 -0.51
CA PHE A 86 5.02 3.42 -0.03
C PHE A 86 4.40 2.04 -0.26
N LEU A 87 4.54 1.46 -1.45
CA LEU A 87 3.99 0.14 -1.77
C LEU A 87 4.62 -0.99 -0.94
N GLN A 88 5.87 -0.82 -0.51
CA GLN A 88 6.62 -1.80 0.27
C GLN A 88 6.12 -1.89 1.72
N ASN A 89 5.51 -0.83 2.24
CA ASN A 89 4.81 -0.86 3.55
C ASN A 89 3.63 -1.84 3.54
N PHE A 90 3.00 -2.05 2.39
CA PHE A 90 1.91 -3.02 2.22
C PHE A 90 2.41 -4.43 1.91
N SER A 91 3.51 -4.56 1.19
CA SER A 91 4.16 -5.84 0.88
C SER A 91 5.63 -5.63 0.59
N ALA A 92 6.52 -6.28 1.35
CA ALA A 92 7.96 -6.22 1.12
C ALA A 92 8.42 -6.71 -0.27
N SER A 93 7.53 -7.37 -1.02
CA SER A 93 7.78 -7.83 -2.41
C SER A 93 7.24 -6.87 -3.48
N ALA A 94 6.64 -5.75 -3.08
CA ALA A 94 6.16 -4.74 -4.00
C ALA A 94 7.33 -3.95 -4.60
N ARG A 95 7.12 -3.43 -5.82
CA ARG A 95 8.06 -2.49 -6.43
C ARG A 95 8.07 -1.17 -5.68
N ALA A 96 9.17 -0.43 -5.77
CA ALA A 96 9.16 0.99 -5.46
C ALA A 96 8.37 1.76 -6.52
N LEU A 97 7.84 2.92 -6.14
CA LEU A 97 7.32 3.89 -7.11
C LEU A 97 8.47 4.45 -7.95
N SER A 98 8.18 4.75 -9.22
CA SER A 98 9.13 5.52 -10.04
C SER A 98 9.12 6.98 -9.60
N ASP A 99 10.20 7.72 -9.89
CA ASP A 99 10.28 9.13 -9.51
C ASP A 99 9.10 9.97 -10.06
N ALA A 100 8.60 9.62 -11.25
CA ALA A 100 7.42 10.25 -11.83
C ALA A 100 6.14 9.94 -11.03
N GLU A 101 5.97 8.70 -10.55
CA GLU A 101 4.84 8.31 -9.72
C GLU A 101 4.93 8.91 -8.33
N THR A 102 6.12 8.92 -7.73
CA THR A 102 6.38 9.56 -6.43
C THR A 102 6.06 11.03 -6.48
N LYS A 103 6.54 11.77 -7.50
CA LYS A 103 6.22 13.19 -7.69
C LYS A 103 4.73 13.42 -7.91
N ALA A 104 4.09 12.64 -8.77
CA ALA A 104 2.65 12.76 -9.00
C ALA A 104 1.83 12.45 -7.74
N PHE A 105 2.31 11.55 -6.88
CA PHE A 105 1.69 11.23 -5.60
C PHE A 105 1.91 12.37 -4.59
N LEU A 106 3.13 12.88 -4.47
CA LEU A 106 3.46 14.03 -3.62
C LEU A 106 2.62 15.25 -4.02
N THR A 107 2.64 15.67 -5.28
CA THR A 107 1.85 16.82 -5.76
C THR A 107 0.34 16.66 -5.56
N ALA A 108 -0.17 15.42 -5.47
CA ALA A 108 -1.58 15.18 -5.21
C ALA A 108 -1.94 15.23 -3.71
N GLY A 109 -0.97 15.01 -2.83
CA GLY A 109 -1.16 15.01 -1.37
C GLY A 109 -0.71 16.32 -0.71
N ASP A 110 0.41 16.89 -1.15
CA ASP A 110 1.00 18.14 -0.67
C ASP A 110 0.17 19.34 -1.17
N THR A 111 -0.73 19.82 -0.32
CA THR A 111 -1.66 20.91 -0.61
C THR A 111 -1.14 22.26 -0.11
N ASP A 112 -0.24 22.27 0.86
CA ASP A 112 0.37 23.48 1.40
C ASP A 112 1.71 23.85 0.73
N GLY A 113 2.28 22.95 -0.06
CA GLY A 113 3.49 23.15 -0.87
C GLY A 113 4.78 23.01 -0.09
N ASP A 114 4.78 22.30 1.04
CA ASP A 114 5.94 22.17 1.92
C ASP A 114 6.90 21.02 1.54
N GLY A 115 6.58 20.31 0.46
CA GLY A 115 7.38 19.24 -0.14
C GLY A 115 7.22 17.88 0.54
N LYS A 116 6.26 17.74 1.46
CA LYS A 116 5.97 16.51 2.21
C LYS A 116 4.46 16.40 2.42
N ILE A 117 3.99 15.26 2.91
CA ILE A 117 2.55 15.04 3.15
C ILE A 117 2.30 14.95 4.66
N GLY A 118 1.54 15.90 5.18
CA GLY A 118 1.08 15.89 6.57
C GLY A 118 -0.04 14.87 6.83
N ILE A 119 -0.33 14.61 8.11
CA ILE A 119 -1.39 13.68 8.51
C ILE A 119 -2.78 14.09 7.99
N ASP A 120 -3.10 15.38 8.02
CA ASP A 120 -4.40 15.90 7.60
C ASP A 120 -4.56 15.80 6.07
N GLU A 121 -3.48 16.07 5.35
CA GLU A 121 -3.39 15.95 3.89
C GLU A 121 -3.50 14.49 3.44
N PHE A 122 -2.79 13.59 4.13
CA PHE A 122 -2.90 12.15 3.91
C PHE A 122 -4.33 11.68 4.16
N ALA A 123 -4.97 12.14 5.25
CA ALA A 123 -6.34 11.77 5.56
C ALA A 123 -7.33 12.27 4.51
N ALA A 124 -7.17 13.51 4.03
CA ALA A 124 -7.97 14.07 2.95
C ALA A 124 -7.80 13.24 1.67
N MET A 125 -6.56 12.93 1.29
CA MET A 125 -6.23 12.16 0.10
C MET A 125 -6.77 10.72 0.15
N VAL A 126 -6.75 10.07 1.31
CA VAL A 126 -7.31 8.73 1.51
C VAL A 126 -8.84 8.72 1.39
N LYS A 127 -9.50 9.84 1.75
CA LYS A 127 -10.96 10.01 1.72
C LYS A 127 -11.52 10.58 0.41
N ALA A 128 -10.65 10.98 -0.53
CA ALA A 128 -10.99 11.70 -1.76
C ALA A 128 -11.40 10.82 -2.96
#